data_AF-A0A0D0D530-F1
#
_entry.id   AF-A0A0D0D530-F1
#
_cell.length_a   1.000
_cell.length_b   1.000
_cell.length_c   1.000
_cell.angle_alpha   90.00
_cell.angle_beta   90.00
_cell.angle_gamma   90.00
#
_symmetry.space_group_name_H-M   'P 1'
#
loop_
_entity.id
_entity.type
_entity.pdbx_description
1 polymer ?
#
loop_
_entity_poly.entity_id
_entity_poly.type
_entity_poly.pdbx_seq_one_letter_code
_entity_poly.pdbx_strand_id
1 'polypeptide(L)' 'GRHAKYASVWRVIATMLANLEFFLAKDAEGKDTMPKPKYILYMHSSFSHPETFPCRISPQ' A
#
# COMPACT_ATOMS: atom_id res chain seq x y z
N GLY A 1 4.10 -4.41 22.69
CA GLY A 1 2.74 -3.96 23.07
C GLY A 1 2.06 -3.24 21.92
N ARG A 2 0.73 -3.16 21.90
CA ARG A 2 -0.08 -2.52 20.83
C ARG A 2 0.42 -1.12 20.46
N HIS A 3 0.78 -0.29 21.45
CA HIS A 3 1.26 1.08 21.22
C HIS A 3 2.57 1.15 20.41
N ALA A 4 3.51 0.23 20.64
CA ALA A 4 4.77 0.19 19.88
C ALA A 4 4.53 -0.17 18.41
N LYS A 5 3.57 -1.07 18.13
CA LYS A 5 3.19 -1.47 16.76
C LYS A 5 2.53 -0.33 15.99
N TYR A 6 1.66 0.44 16.62
CA TYR A 6 1.05 1.60 15.98
C TYR A 6 2.08 2.69 15.71
N ALA A 7 2.95 2.99 16.67
CA ALA A 7 4.00 3.99 16.50
C ALA A 7 4.99 3.60 15.38
N SER A 8 5.34 2.31 15.25
CA SER A 8 6.23 1.87 14.18
C SER A 8 5.59 2.01 12.79
N VAL A 9 4.30 1.69 12.65
CA VAL A 9 3.59 1.84 11.37
C VAL A 9 3.50 3.32 10.97
N TRP A 10 3.12 4.19 11.91
CA TRP A 10 3.02 5.62 11.62
C TRP A 10 4.36 6.27 11.25
N ARG A 11 5.46 5.86 11.90
CA ARG A 11 6.80 6.32 11.51
C ARG A 11 7.13 5.94 10.08
N VAL A 12 6.86 4.70 9.68
CA VAL A 12 7.13 4.23 8.30
C VAL A 12 6.29 5.02 7.30
N ILE A 13 4.99 5.20 7.56
CA ILE A 13 4.09 5.97 6.68
C ILE A 13 4.56 7.42 6.58
N ALA A 14 4.87 8.07 7.69
CA ALA A 14 5.33 9.46 7.69
C ALA A 14 6.65 9.63 6.93
N THR A 15 7.62 8.72 7.14
CA THR A 15 8.89 8.74 6.40
C THR A 15 8.67 8.51 4.90
N MET A 16 7.80 7.57 4.54
CA MET A 16 7.45 7.29 3.15
C MET A 16 6.82 8.52 2.48
N LEU A 17 5.83 9.15 3.12
CA LEU A 17 5.17 10.34 2.57
C LEU A 17 6.08 11.58 2.52
N ALA A 18 7.12 11.64 3.36
CA ALA A 18 8.07 12.74 3.38
C ALA A 18 9.18 12.64 2.33
N ASN A 19 9.45 11.44 1.79
CA ASN A 19 10.59 11.19 0.90
C ASN A 19 10.20 10.59 -0.45
N LEU A 20 8.95 10.15 -0.61
CA LEU A 20 8.50 9.40 -1.78
C LEU A 20 7.23 10.03 -2.36
N GLU A 21 7.21 10.12 -3.68
CA GLU A 21 6.01 10.41 -4.45
C GLU A 21 5.35 9.11 -4.89
N PHE A 22 4.05 9.00 -4.61
CA PHE A 22 3.22 7.85 -4.95
C PHE A 22 2.35 8.18 -6.16
N PHE A 23 2.47 7.38 -7.21
CA PHE A 23 1.67 7.49 -8.42
C PHE A 23 0.80 6.25 -8.60
N LEU A 24 -0.44 6.47 -9.03
CA LEU A 24 -1.34 5.40 -9.44
C LEU A 24 -0.72 4.65 -10.63
N ALA A 25 -0.97 3.34 -10.70
CA ALA A 25 -0.65 2.61 -11.91
C ALA A 25 -1.48 3.14 -13.06
N LYS A 26 -0.85 3.17 -14.24
CA LYS A 26 -1.51 3.54 -15.48
C LYS A 26 -1.88 2.28 -16.24
N ASP A 27 -3.06 2.27 -16.85
CA ASP A 27 -3.47 1.24 -17.80
C ASP A 27 -2.74 1.41 -19.15
N ALA A 28 -3.07 0.57 -20.13
CA ALA A 28 -2.44 0.59 -21.45
C ALA A 28 -2.71 1.92 -22.20
N GLU A 29 -3.78 2.61 -21.83
CA GLU A 29 -4.22 3.89 -22.36
C GLU A 29 -3.61 5.08 -21.59
N GLY A 30 -2.82 4.83 -20.55
CA GLY A 30 -2.14 5.85 -19.76
C GLY A 30 -3.02 6.52 -18.70
N LYS A 31 -4.21 5.97 -18.42
CA LYS A 31 -5.15 6.46 -17.42
C LYS A 31 -4.89 5.81 -16.07
N ASP A 32 -5.06 6.61 -15.02
CA ASP A 32 -4.89 6.16 -13.66
C ASP A 32 -5.92 5.07 -13.30
N THR A 33 -5.41 3.93 -12.87
CA THR A 33 -6.19 2.83 -12.34
C THR A 33 -6.42 3.06 -10.85
N MET A 34 -7.68 3.17 -10.44
CA MET A 34 -8.01 3.31 -9.03
C MET A 34 -7.83 1.95 -8.31
N PRO A 35 -7.04 1.86 -7.22
CA PRO A 35 -6.94 0.65 -6.44
C PRO A 35 -8.30 0.28 -5.86
N LYS A 36 -8.71 -0.97 -6.05
CA LYS A 36 -9.89 -1.53 -5.41
C LYS A 36 -9.43 -2.39 -4.24
N PRO A 37 -9.96 -2.20 -3.02
CA PRO A 37 -9.60 -3.03 -1.88
C PRO A 37 -10.08 -4.45 -2.14
N LYS A 38 -9.14 -5.30 -2.53
CA LYS A 38 -9.31 -6.75 -2.68
C LYS A 38 -8.37 -7.43 -1.73
N TYR A 39 -8.80 -8.54 -1.17
CA TYR A 39 -8.06 -9.25 -0.15
C TYR A 39 -7.90 -10.70 -0.55
N ILE A 40 -6.68 -11.21 -0.45
CA ILE A 40 -6.38 -12.62 -0.61
C ILE A 40 -6.73 -13.30 0.71
N LEU A 41 -7.74 -14.17 0.66
CA LEU A 41 -8.07 -15.09 1.74
C LEU A 41 -7.29 -16.40 1.49
N TYR A 42 -6.21 -16.64 2.23
CA TYR A 42 -5.60 -17.96 2.19
C TYR A 42 -6.53 -18.93 2.93
N MET A 43 -6.86 -20.05 2.27
CA MET A 43 -7.65 -21.15 2.83
C MET A 43 -7.05 -21.51 4.21
N HIS A 44 -7.84 -21.32 5.28
CA HIS A 44 -7.48 -21.48 6.72
C HIS A 44 -6.74 -20.34 7.45
N SER A 45 -6.69 -19.10 6.92
CA SER A 45 -6.08 -17.97 7.67
C SER A 45 -7.10 -16.90 8.07
N SER A 46 -7.08 -16.48 9.35
CA SER A 46 -7.83 -15.33 9.87
C SER A 46 -7.19 -13.98 9.49
N PHE A 47 -6.21 -14.00 8.59
CA PHE A 47 -5.41 -12.83 8.21
C PHE A 47 -5.73 -12.43 6.78
N SER A 48 -6.38 -11.28 6.65
CA SER A 48 -6.68 -10.65 5.37
C SER A 48 -5.45 -9.90 4.86
N HIS A 49 -4.85 -10.37 3.77
CA HIS A 49 -3.75 -9.67 3.11
C HIS A 49 -4.31 -8.91 1.91
N PRO A 50 -4.00 -7.61 1.73
CA PRO A 50 -4.40 -6.91 0.53
C PRO A 50 -3.78 -7.59 -0.69
N GLU A 51 -4.57 -7.72 -1.75
CA GLU A 51 -4.07 -8.15 -3.05
C GLU A 51 -3.04 -7.14 -3.57
N THR A 52 -2.00 -7.63 -4.23
CA THR A 52 -0.97 -6.77 -4.81
C THR A 52 -1.59 -5.82 -5.84
N PHE A 53 -1.31 -4.53 -5.70
CA PHE A 53 -1.74 -3.51 -6.65
C PHE A 53 -0.50 -2.86 -7.29
N PRO A 54 -0.43 -2.75 -8.63
CA PRO A 54 0.67 -2.05 -9.27
C PRO A 54 0.63 -0.57 -8.88
N CYS A 55 1.76 -0.01 -8.46
CA CYS A 55 1.91 1.42 -8.20
C CYS A 55 3.35 1.84 -8.55
N ARG A 56 3.55 3.13 -8.81
CA ARG A 56 4.88 3.68 -9.03
C ARG A 56 5.26 4.55 -7.84
N ILE A 57 6.43 4.28 -7.28
CA ILE A 57 7.01 5.03 -6.18
C ILE A 57 8.32 5.62 -6.68
N SER A 58 8.49 6.93 -6.56
CA SER A 58 9.74 7.61 -6.92
C SER A 58 10.23 8.42 -5.72
N PRO A 59 11.56 8.59 -5.53
CA PRO A 59 12.07 9.57 -4.59
C PRO A 59 11.55 10.96 -4.96
N GLN A 60 11.24 11.76 -3.95
CA GLN A 60 10.96 13.18 -4.11
C GLN A 60 12.24 13.98 -4.35
#